data_AF-A0AAD7DZJ1-F1
#
_entry.id   AF-A0AAD7DZJ1-F1
#
_cell.length_a   1.000
_cell.length_b   1.000
_cell.length_c   1.000
_cell.angle_alpha   90.00
_cell.angle_beta   90.00
_cell.angle_gamma   90.00
#
_symmetry.space_group_name_H-M   'P 1'
#
loop_
_entity.id
_entity.type
_entity.pdbx_description
1 polymer ?
#
loop_
_entity_poly.entity_id
_entity_poly.type
_entity_poly.pdbx_seq_one_letter_code
_entity_poly.pdbx_strand_id
1 'polypeptide(L)'
;MSIPLWLSKSRSPFHQKNIQRTLQQRENTRASIRSLHLRGLDPPDGIPRQLFDYYSIAVGCHPDNALKNRYGDVIPYDRTRIVVAQRDYLNANWCLERAGHKWWIASQAPMPQTAHAFLSLIRQPITVPLSATRSPQSPAPQPTRVRTVVQLTMLVEGGRRKAHGYFPTVIGPSHAIIHNPEPGYSGAALTVTLVESVEISDACCVKSTVSISLEGDRQTDPITFQHLLYTAWPDQGVPELEDQKSLMAFIRLVDSTNRQADDTDPPIIVGCSAGIGRTGTFIAASSLLRSQEFLPPAASPSSISLSSPLGPLPSVFDEDLVGREVDWLREQRSGMVQQNSQLALIYTLLEAAYRP
;
A
#
# COMPACT_ATOMS: atom_id res chain seq x y z
N MET A 1 23.69 10.20 14.51
CA MET A 1 23.97 11.08 13.34
C MET A 1 23.26 12.42 13.58
N SER A 2 23.70 13.53 13.00
CA SER A 2 22.97 14.80 13.13
C SER A 2 21.69 14.78 12.29
N ILE A 3 20.62 15.43 12.78
CA ILE A 3 19.38 15.60 12.01
C ILE A 3 19.67 16.53 10.82
N PRO A 4 19.30 16.16 9.58
CA PRO A 4 19.48 17.01 8.41
C PRO A 4 18.80 18.37 8.54
N LEU A 5 19.37 19.39 7.90
CA LEU A 5 18.85 20.76 7.95
C LEU A 5 17.43 20.86 7.38
N TRP A 6 17.13 20.14 6.30
CA TRP A 6 15.80 20.13 5.68
C TRP A 6 14.73 19.61 6.66
N LEU A 7 15.04 18.53 7.40
CA LEU A 7 14.13 17.91 8.36
C LEU A 7 13.90 18.85 9.54
N SER A 8 14.98 19.47 10.04
CA SER A 8 14.91 20.47 11.11
C SER A 8 14.06 21.70 10.71
N LYS A 9 14.22 22.21 9.49
CA LYS A 9 13.43 23.34 8.97
C LYS A 9 11.95 22.98 8.81
N SER A 10 11.68 21.77 8.35
CA SER A 10 10.32 21.28 8.09
C SER A 10 9.48 21.17 9.37
N ARG A 11 10.10 21.21 10.57
CA ARG A 11 9.41 21.16 11.86
C ARG A 11 8.85 22.46 12.36
N SER A 12 9.18 23.60 11.74
CA SER A 12 8.61 24.86 12.20
C SER A 12 7.08 24.80 12.13
N PRO A 13 6.34 25.28 13.14
CA PRO A 13 4.87 25.25 13.14
C PRO A 13 4.27 25.91 11.89
N PHE A 14 4.95 26.94 11.38
CA PHE A 14 4.59 27.62 10.14
C PHE A 14 4.73 26.70 8.93
N HIS A 15 5.86 26.02 8.78
CA HIS A 15 6.08 25.06 7.69
C HIS A 15 5.06 23.91 7.74
N GLN A 16 4.90 23.27 8.90
CA GLN A 16 3.96 22.16 9.10
C GLN A 16 2.52 22.55 8.73
N LYS A 17 2.06 23.71 9.21
CA LYS A 17 0.71 24.21 8.88
C LYS A 17 0.54 24.46 7.38
N ASN A 18 1.56 25.01 6.72
CA ASN A 18 1.50 25.33 5.30
C ASN A 18 1.56 24.09 4.41
N ILE A 19 2.42 23.10 4.72
CA ILE A 19 2.47 21.84 3.95
C ILE A 19 1.18 21.05 4.11
N GLN A 20 0.63 20.96 5.33
CA GLN A 20 -0.66 20.31 5.59
C GLN A 20 -1.79 20.95 4.77
N ARG A 21 -1.87 22.29 4.78
CA ARG A 21 -2.86 23.04 4.00
C ARG A 21 -2.70 22.79 2.49
N THR A 22 -1.47 22.82 2.00
CA THR A 22 -1.16 22.62 0.57
C THR A 22 -1.55 21.22 0.12
N LEU A 23 -1.16 20.18 0.86
CA LEU A 23 -1.51 18.79 0.57
C LEU A 23 -3.02 18.57 0.62
N GLN A 24 -3.71 19.17 1.61
CA GLN A 24 -5.17 19.09 1.72
C GLN A 24 -5.88 19.75 0.53
N GLN A 25 -5.45 20.95 0.13
CA GLN A 25 -6.02 21.65 -1.02
C GLN A 25 -5.87 20.83 -2.30
N ARG A 26 -4.69 20.27 -2.54
CA ARG A 26 -4.45 19.39 -3.71
C ARG A 26 -5.31 18.14 -3.65
N GLU A 27 -5.44 17.50 -2.49
CA GLU A 27 -6.31 16.32 -2.36
C GLU A 27 -7.79 16.65 -2.53
N ASN A 28 -8.24 17.83 -2.09
CA ASN A 28 -9.60 18.31 -2.36
C ASN A 28 -9.85 18.47 -3.87
N THR A 29 -8.86 18.98 -4.62
CA THR A 29 -8.95 19.05 -6.08
C THR A 29 -9.11 17.65 -6.69
N ARG A 30 -8.24 16.68 -6.31
CA ARG A 30 -8.36 15.29 -6.79
C ARG A 30 -9.72 14.67 -6.42
N ALA A 31 -10.17 14.88 -5.18
CA ALA A 31 -11.45 14.37 -4.69
C ALA A 31 -12.64 14.96 -5.44
N SER A 32 -12.61 16.26 -5.75
CA SER A 32 -13.67 16.92 -6.53
C SER A 32 -13.83 16.29 -7.91
N ILE A 33 -12.71 15.97 -8.58
CA ILE A 33 -12.73 15.33 -9.90
C ILE A 33 -13.21 13.88 -9.80
N ARG A 34 -12.70 13.11 -8.83
CA ARG A 34 -13.20 11.75 -8.56
C ARG A 34 -14.69 11.73 -8.25
N SER A 35 -15.21 12.76 -7.58
CA SER A 35 -16.65 12.84 -7.25
C SER A 35 -17.55 12.94 -8.48
N LEU A 36 -17.04 13.49 -9.59
CA LEU A 36 -17.76 13.51 -10.86
C LEU A 36 -17.89 12.10 -11.44
N HIS A 37 -16.80 11.32 -11.41
CA HIS A 37 -16.80 9.90 -11.81
C HIS A 37 -17.75 9.06 -10.94
N LEU A 38 -17.73 9.24 -9.62
CA LEU A 38 -18.66 8.56 -8.70
C LEU A 38 -20.13 8.81 -9.03
N ARG A 39 -20.43 9.99 -9.58
CA ARG A 39 -21.79 10.42 -9.94
C ARG A 39 -22.14 10.16 -11.40
N GLY A 40 -21.21 9.62 -12.20
CA GLY A 40 -21.39 9.43 -13.65
C GLY A 40 -21.58 10.75 -14.41
N LEU A 41 -20.94 11.83 -13.95
CA LEU A 41 -21.05 13.16 -14.55
C LEU A 41 -19.85 13.45 -15.46
N ASP A 42 -20.11 14.11 -16.58
CA ASP A 42 -19.06 14.69 -17.44
C ASP A 42 -18.34 15.87 -16.76
N PRO A 43 -17.09 16.16 -17.14
CA PRO A 43 -16.37 17.31 -16.61
C PRO A 43 -17.03 18.62 -17.07
N PRO A 44 -17.22 19.60 -16.16
CA PRO A 44 -17.67 20.95 -16.54
C PRO A 44 -16.59 21.69 -17.33
N ASP A 45 -16.97 22.78 -18.02
CA ASP A 45 -16.10 23.58 -18.93
C ASP A 45 -14.79 24.10 -18.30
N GLY A 46 -14.67 24.12 -16.97
CA GLY A 46 -13.45 24.51 -16.24
C GLY A 46 -12.48 23.38 -15.89
N ILE A 47 -12.81 22.11 -16.17
CA ILE A 47 -11.96 20.95 -15.87
C ILE A 47 -11.47 20.35 -17.19
N PRO A 48 -10.16 20.43 -17.51
CA PRO A 48 -9.63 19.82 -18.71
C PRO A 48 -9.90 18.32 -18.77
N ARG A 49 -10.31 17.81 -19.94
CA ARG A 49 -10.63 16.38 -20.12
C ARG A 49 -9.48 15.45 -19.72
N GLN A 50 -8.24 15.84 -20.03
CA GLN A 50 -7.05 15.09 -19.63
C GLN A 50 -6.93 14.94 -18.10
N LEU A 51 -7.24 16.02 -17.36
CA LEU A 51 -7.22 16.02 -15.90
C LEU A 51 -8.34 15.13 -15.33
N PHE A 52 -9.52 15.19 -15.94
CA PHE A 52 -10.66 14.34 -15.61
C PHE A 52 -10.34 12.85 -15.82
N ASP A 53 -9.81 12.48 -16.98
CA ASP A 53 -9.44 11.10 -17.32
C ASP A 53 -8.27 10.59 -16.44
N TYR A 54 -7.32 11.46 -16.08
CA TYR A 54 -6.17 11.10 -15.24
C TYR A 54 -6.58 10.62 -13.83
N TYR A 55 -7.65 11.18 -13.28
CA TYR A 55 -8.21 10.80 -11.97
C TYR A 55 -9.43 9.88 -12.08
N SER A 56 -9.59 9.21 -13.24
CA SER A 56 -10.66 8.23 -13.44
C SER A 56 -10.62 7.11 -12.40
N ILE A 57 -11.81 6.72 -11.97
CA ILE A 57 -12.10 5.61 -11.03
C ILE A 57 -13.26 4.75 -11.56
N ALA A 58 -13.50 4.82 -12.88
CA ALA A 58 -14.67 4.25 -13.54
C ALA A 58 -14.76 2.73 -13.36
N VAL A 59 -13.63 2.02 -13.37
CA VAL A 59 -13.63 0.55 -13.23
C VAL A 59 -14.14 0.14 -11.85
N GLY A 60 -13.72 0.85 -10.80
CA GLY A 60 -14.15 0.56 -9.44
C GLY A 60 -15.57 1.03 -9.13
N CYS A 61 -16.09 2.00 -9.89
CA CYS A 61 -17.48 2.47 -9.79
C CYS A 61 -18.47 1.61 -10.59
N HIS A 62 -17.98 0.73 -11.49
CA HIS A 62 -18.84 -0.15 -12.26
C HIS A 62 -19.75 -0.98 -11.33
N PRO A 63 -21.05 -1.19 -11.63
CA PRO A 63 -21.97 -1.92 -10.76
C PRO A 63 -21.45 -3.30 -10.32
N ASP A 64 -20.82 -4.04 -11.23
CA ASP A 64 -20.23 -5.36 -10.95
C ASP A 64 -19.07 -5.34 -9.94
N ASN A 65 -18.49 -4.16 -9.70
CA ASN A 65 -17.35 -3.96 -8.80
C ASN A 65 -17.70 -3.14 -7.55
N ALA A 66 -18.84 -2.44 -7.53
CA ALA A 66 -19.23 -1.57 -6.43
C ALA A 66 -19.22 -2.30 -5.07
N LEU A 67 -19.74 -3.53 -5.02
CA LEU A 67 -19.78 -4.37 -3.80
C LEU A 67 -18.42 -4.98 -3.41
N LYS A 68 -17.40 -4.84 -4.25
CA LYS A 68 -16.02 -5.26 -3.98
C LYS A 68 -15.20 -4.14 -3.33
N ASN A 69 -15.79 -2.96 -3.15
CA ASN A 69 -15.21 -1.84 -2.39
C ASN A 69 -15.70 -1.88 -0.95
N ARG A 70 -14.77 -1.89 0.02
CA ARG A 70 -15.12 -1.85 1.44
C ARG A 70 -15.76 -0.51 1.82
N TYR A 71 -15.30 0.56 1.19
CA TYR A 71 -15.80 1.92 1.39
C TYR A 71 -16.11 2.52 0.02
N GLY A 72 -17.34 3.00 -0.17
CA GLY A 72 -17.81 3.51 -1.46
C GLY A 72 -17.13 4.81 -1.92
N ASP A 73 -16.46 5.51 -1.00
CA ASP A 73 -15.71 6.74 -1.25
C ASP A 73 -14.19 6.50 -1.42
N VAL A 74 -13.72 5.25 -1.29
CA VAL A 74 -12.33 4.87 -1.50
C VAL A 74 -12.23 3.93 -2.68
N ILE A 75 -12.05 4.49 -3.88
CA ILE A 75 -12.00 3.75 -5.14
C ILE A 75 -10.61 3.91 -5.78
N PRO A 76 -9.98 2.84 -6.29
CA PRO A 76 -8.65 2.92 -6.89
C PRO A 76 -8.67 3.73 -8.20
N TYR A 77 -7.62 4.51 -8.46
CA TYR A 77 -7.45 5.12 -9.78
C TYR A 77 -7.27 4.05 -10.85
N ASP A 78 -7.95 4.22 -11.98
CA ASP A 78 -7.94 3.23 -13.07
C ASP A 78 -6.54 3.01 -13.64
N ARG A 79 -5.73 4.07 -13.74
CA ARG A 79 -4.38 4.04 -14.34
C ARG A 79 -3.33 3.28 -13.51
N THR A 80 -3.54 3.14 -12.21
CA THR A 80 -2.58 2.46 -11.31
C THR A 80 -3.21 1.27 -10.60
N ARG A 81 -4.46 0.91 -10.89
CA ARG A 81 -5.13 -0.21 -10.22
C ARG A 81 -4.40 -1.52 -10.49
N ILE A 82 -4.51 -2.45 -9.55
CA ILE A 82 -4.11 -3.83 -9.78
C ILE A 82 -5.12 -4.49 -10.72
N VAL A 83 -4.59 -5.30 -11.64
CA VAL A 83 -5.38 -6.22 -12.45
C VAL A 83 -4.98 -7.63 -12.01
N VAL A 84 -5.93 -8.37 -11.47
CA VAL A 84 -5.72 -9.76 -11.05
C VAL A 84 -6.27 -10.66 -12.16
N ALA A 85 -5.53 -11.70 -12.55
CA ALA A 85 -5.93 -12.65 -13.60
C ALA A 85 -6.49 -11.97 -14.88
N GLN A 86 -7.42 -12.64 -15.58
CA GLN A 86 -8.06 -12.14 -16.81
C GLN A 86 -9.20 -11.14 -16.52
N ARG A 87 -8.93 -10.13 -15.66
CA ARG A 87 -9.79 -8.94 -15.34
C ARG A 87 -10.54 -8.97 -14.00
N ASP A 88 -10.03 -9.66 -13.00
CA ASP A 88 -10.58 -9.58 -11.64
C ASP A 88 -10.32 -8.20 -11.06
N TYR A 89 -11.34 -7.68 -10.38
CA TYR A 89 -11.28 -6.39 -9.72
C TYR A 89 -10.86 -6.56 -8.28
N LEU A 90 -9.81 -5.84 -7.90
CA LEU A 90 -9.40 -5.66 -6.52
C LEU A 90 -9.22 -4.17 -6.26
N ASN A 91 -9.72 -3.69 -5.13
CA ASN A 91 -9.48 -2.32 -4.69
C ASN A 91 -8.05 -2.19 -4.14
N ALA A 92 -7.11 -2.06 -5.07
CA ALA A 92 -5.69 -1.91 -4.81
C ALA A 92 -5.02 -1.11 -5.93
N ASN A 93 -3.91 -0.43 -5.62
CA ASN A 93 -3.09 0.29 -6.58
C ASN A 93 -1.62 -0.08 -6.45
N TRP A 94 -0.92 -0.10 -7.58
CA TRP A 94 0.52 0.04 -7.63
C TRP A 94 0.93 1.39 -7.03
N CYS A 95 1.94 1.39 -6.17
CA CYS A 95 2.53 2.58 -5.58
C CYS A 95 4.05 2.47 -5.61
N LEU A 96 4.71 3.35 -6.35
CA LEU A 96 6.16 3.51 -6.36
C LEU A 96 6.56 4.54 -5.30
N GLU A 97 7.54 4.21 -4.47
CA GLU A 97 8.23 5.16 -3.60
C GLU A 97 8.92 6.25 -4.42
N ARG A 98 8.75 7.53 -4.07
CA ARG A 98 9.47 8.62 -4.76
C ARG A 98 10.93 8.64 -4.37
N ALA A 99 11.21 8.58 -3.06
CA ALA A 99 12.56 8.66 -2.51
C ALA A 99 13.28 7.31 -2.42
N GLY A 100 12.56 6.23 -2.11
CA GLY A 100 13.15 4.90 -1.93
C GLY A 100 13.13 4.00 -3.18
N HIS A 101 12.43 4.38 -4.25
CA HIS A 101 12.41 3.68 -5.54
C HIS A 101 11.91 2.22 -5.53
N LYS A 102 11.24 1.77 -4.45
CA LYS A 102 10.63 0.44 -4.33
C LYS A 102 9.15 0.44 -4.71
N TRP A 103 8.68 -0.65 -5.33
CA TRP A 103 7.27 -0.87 -5.65
C TRP A 103 6.50 -1.50 -4.49
N TRP A 104 5.26 -1.04 -4.32
CA TRP A 104 4.28 -1.55 -3.37
C TRP A 104 2.94 -1.81 -4.05
N ILE A 105 2.12 -2.65 -3.42
CA ILE A 105 0.70 -2.79 -3.73
C ILE A 105 -0.09 -2.29 -2.52
N ALA A 106 -0.71 -1.12 -2.63
CA ALA A 106 -1.54 -0.56 -1.57
C ALA A 106 -2.99 -1.04 -1.75
N SER A 107 -3.50 -1.83 -0.80
CA SER A 107 -4.79 -2.52 -0.90
C SER A 107 -5.71 -2.19 0.29
N GLN A 108 -7.02 -2.20 0.06
CA GLN A 108 -7.98 -2.32 1.17
C GLN A 108 -7.82 -3.67 1.89
N ALA A 109 -8.35 -3.80 3.10
CA ALA A 109 -8.48 -5.09 3.76
C ALA A 109 -9.47 -5.99 2.98
N PRO A 110 -9.07 -7.22 2.61
CA PRO A 110 -9.93 -8.15 1.89
C PRO A 110 -11.30 -8.34 2.57
N MET A 111 -12.31 -8.57 1.74
CA MET A 111 -13.67 -8.92 2.14
C MET A 111 -13.97 -10.36 1.74
N PRO A 112 -14.99 -11.02 2.29
CA PRO A 112 -15.36 -12.38 1.90
C PRO A 112 -15.52 -12.52 0.38
N GLN A 113 -16.17 -11.54 -0.26
CA GLN A 113 -16.37 -11.49 -1.71
C GLN A 113 -15.19 -10.92 -2.50
N THR A 114 -14.00 -10.79 -1.90
CA THR A 114 -12.76 -10.41 -2.62
C THR A 114 -11.55 -11.21 -2.15
N ALA A 115 -11.77 -12.25 -1.33
CA ALA A 115 -10.69 -12.99 -0.69
C ALA A 115 -9.98 -13.89 -1.70
N HIS A 116 -10.74 -14.51 -2.62
CA HIS A 116 -10.16 -15.34 -3.68
C HIS A 116 -9.34 -14.49 -4.64
N ALA A 117 -9.84 -13.34 -5.10
CA ALA A 117 -9.06 -12.42 -5.92
C ALA A 117 -7.78 -11.94 -5.22
N PHE A 118 -7.84 -11.62 -3.92
CA PHE A 118 -6.67 -11.22 -3.15
C PHE A 118 -5.61 -12.33 -3.02
N LEU A 119 -6.04 -13.56 -2.74
CA LEU A 119 -5.16 -14.73 -2.66
C LEU A 119 -4.60 -15.13 -4.03
N SER A 120 -5.40 -14.98 -5.09
CA SER A 120 -4.98 -15.20 -6.47
C SER A 120 -3.85 -14.25 -6.88
N LEU A 121 -3.93 -12.97 -6.49
CA LEU A 121 -2.85 -11.99 -6.69
C LEU A 121 -1.54 -12.43 -6.01
N ILE A 122 -1.61 -13.04 -4.83
CA ILE A 122 -0.43 -13.53 -4.10
C ILE A 122 0.16 -14.77 -4.77
N ARG A 123 -0.71 -15.68 -5.22
CA ARG A 123 -0.31 -16.97 -5.78
C ARG A 123 0.26 -16.85 -7.19
N GLN A 124 -0.29 -15.95 -8.01
CA GLN A 124 0.05 -15.85 -9.43
C GLN A 124 1.31 -14.99 -9.68
N PRO A 125 2.04 -15.24 -10.78
CA PRO A 125 3.07 -14.32 -11.23
C PRO A 125 2.50 -12.93 -11.56
N ILE A 126 3.19 -11.89 -11.13
CA ILE A 126 2.87 -10.49 -11.37
C ILE A 126 4.02 -9.80 -12.10
N THR A 127 3.68 -8.84 -12.95
CA THR A 127 4.67 -8.01 -13.65
C THR A 127 4.58 -6.60 -13.09
N VAL A 128 5.68 -6.09 -12.53
CA VAL A 128 5.75 -4.71 -12.05
C VAL A 128 5.60 -3.72 -13.23
N PRO A 129 4.94 -2.57 -13.05
CA PRO A 129 4.79 -1.58 -14.10
C PRO A 129 6.14 -1.15 -14.70
N LEU A 130 6.14 -0.78 -16.00
CA LEU A 130 7.36 -0.42 -16.72
C LEU A 130 8.02 0.81 -16.08
N SER A 131 9.31 0.70 -15.77
CA SER A 131 10.15 1.80 -15.27
C SER A 131 10.60 2.70 -16.44
N ALA A 132 10.51 4.01 -16.28
CA ALA A 132 10.91 5.01 -17.28
C ALA A 132 12.43 5.08 -17.49
N THR A 133 13.23 4.60 -16.54
CA THR A 133 14.69 4.56 -16.65
C THR A 133 15.24 3.28 -17.28
N ARG A 134 14.39 2.40 -17.84
CA ARG A 134 14.92 1.24 -18.58
C ARG A 134 15.61 1.71 -19.86
N SER A 135 16.88 1.33 -19.99
CA SER A 135 17.54 1.34 -21.29
C SER A 135 16.73 0.48 -22.26
N PRO A 136 16.60 0.86 -23.54
CA PRO A 136 15.96 0.01 -24.56
C PRO A 136 16.57 -1.40 -24.68
N GLN A 137 17.78 -1.59 -24.15
CA GLN A 137 18.51 -2.86 -24.14
C GLN A 137 18.33 -3.67 -22.85
N SER A 138 17.64 -3.13 -21.83
CA SER A 138 17.37 -3.87 -20.59
C SER A 138 16.36 -4.99 -20.85
N PRO A 139 16.56 -6.20 -20.30
CA PRO A 139 15.61 -7.28 -20.45
C PRO A 139 14.22 -6.88 -19.92
N ALA A 140 13.18 -7.45 -20.53
CA ALA A 140 11.80 -7.26 -20.09
C ALA A 140 11.65 -7.56 -18.59
N PRO A 141 10.72 -6.90 -17.88
CA PRO A 141 10.50 -7.20 -16.46
C PRO A 141 10.14 -8.66 -16.33
N GLN A 142 10.95 -9.39 -15.57
CA GLN A 142 10.65 -10.78 -15.29
C GLN A 142 9.43 -10.85 -14.35
N PRO A 143 8.50 -11.78 -14.60
CA PRO A 143 7.43 -12.05 -13.67
C PRO A 143 8.01 -12.36 -12.29
N THR A 144 7.45 -11.74 -11.27
CA THR A 144 7.77 -12.01 -9.87
C THR A 144 6.50 -12.45 -9.14
N ARG A 145 6.56 -12.67 -7.84
CA ARG A 145 5.41 -13.07 -7.04
C ARG A 145 5.42 -12.37 -5.69
N VAL A 146 4.24 -11.98 -5.20
CA VAL A 146 4.14 -11.44 -3.84
C VAL A 146 4.53 -12.52 -2.85
N ARG A 147 5.46 -12.19 -1.95
CA ARG A 147 5.86 -13.06 -0.84
C ARG A 147 5.58 -12.46 0.53
N THR A 148 5.23 -11.19 0.61
CA THR A 148 5.01 -10.47 1.87
C THR A 148 3.72 -9.66 1.81
N VAL A 149 2.89 -9.80 2.84
CA VAL A 149 1.66 -9.03 3.03
C VAL A 149 1.72 -8.37 4.41
N VAL A 150 1.47 -7.06 4.45
CA VAL A 150 1.49 -6.23 5.64
C VAL A 150 0.07 -5.78 5.97
N GLN A 151 -0.37 -6.06 7.18
CA GLN A 151 -1.67 -5.62 7.72
C GLN A 151 -1.45 -4.64 8.87
N LEU A 152 -2.06 -3.46 8.76
CA LEU A 152 -1.90 -2.34 9.69
C LEU A 152 -3.20 -2.04 10.47
N THR A 153 -4.09 -3.02 10.58
CA THR A 153 -5.38 -2.89 11.27
C THR A 153 -5.80 -4.21 11.87
N MET A 154 -6.44 -4.15 13.03
CA MET A 154 -7.09 -5.32 13.62
C MET A 154 -8.37 -5.66 12.85
N LEU A 155 -8.89 -6.87 13.01
CA LEU A 155 -10.15 -7.27 12.34
C LEU A 155 -11.33 -6.38 12.76
N VAL A 156 -11.35 -5.99 14.04
CA VAL A 156 -12.35 -5.12 14.64
C VAL A 156 -11.64 -4.04 15.45
N GLU A 157 -12.03 -2.79 15.26
CA GLU A 157 -11.53 -1.62 16.00
C GLU A 157 -12.72 -0.72 16.32
N GLY A 158 -12.81 -0.22 17.55
CA GLY A 158 -13.93 0.65 17.98
C GLY A 158 -15.31 0.03 17.77
N GLY A 159 -15.42 -1.31 17.89
CA GLY A 159 -16.65 -2.07 17.64
C GLY A 159 -17.04 -2.19 16.16
N ARG A 160 -16.23 -1.68 15.22
CA ARG A 160 -16.50 -1.74 13.78
C ARG A 160 -15.56 -2.73 13.10
N ARG A 161 -16.10 -3.50 12.15
CA ARG A 161 -15.29 -4.44 11.35
C ARG A 161 -14.43 -3.69 10.35
N LYS A 162 -13.11 -3.78 10.50
CA LYS A 162 -12.11 -3.11 9.66
C LYS A 162 -11.49 -4.06 8.62
N ALA A 163 -11.37 -5.34 8.95
CA ALA A 163 -10.83 -6.38 8.09
C ALA A 163 -11.57 -7.72 8.29
N HIS A 164 -11.34 -8.68 7.40
CA HIS A 164 -11.79 -10.07 7.54
C HIS A 164 -10.59 -11.00 7.48
N GLY A 165 -10.65 -12.12 8.21
CA GLY A 165 -9.68 -13.19 8.05
C GLY A 165 -9.83 -13.84 6.67
N TYR A 166 -8.71 -14.06 5.99
CA TYR A 166 -8.65 -14.73 4.69
C TYR A 166 -7.73 -15.96 4.71
N PHE A 167 -7.23 -16.32 5.89
CA PHE A 167 -6.52 -17.56 6.22
C PHE A 167 -6.99 -18.01 7.63
N PRO A 168 -6.83 -19.30 8.00
CA PRO A 168 -7.32 -19.80 9.28
C PRO A 168 -6.48 -19.27 10.45
N THR A 169 -7.07 -19.27 11.65
CA THR A 169 -6.38 -18.83 12.87
C THR A 169 -5.69 -19.97 13.62
N VAL A 170 -5.92 -21.22 13.21
CA VAL A 170 -5.34 -22.40 13.83
C VAL A 170 -4.37 -23.04 12.85
N ILE A 171 -3.18 -23.40 13.35
CA ILE A 171 -2.12 -24.00 12.55
C ILE A 171 -2.54 -25.40 12.11
N GLY A 172 -2.15 -25.74 10.88
CA GLY A 172 -2.21 -27.10 10.36
C GLY A 172 -3.30 -27.36 9.31
N PRO A 173 -3.12 -28.39 8.47
CA PRO A 173 -3.96 -28.64 7.30
C PRO A 173 -5.40 -29.04 7.64
N SER A 174 -5.66 -29.56 8.84
CA SER A 174 -7.02 -29.89 9.29
C SER A 174 -7.91 -28.67 9.48
N HIS A 175 -7.34 -27.46 9.55
CA HIS A 175 -8.04 -26.19 9.70
C HIS A 175 -8.01 -25.35 8.42
N ALA A 176 -7.61 -25.95 7.28
CA ALA A 176 -7.58 -25.25 6.02
C ALA A 176 -8.96 -24.71 5.65
N ILE A 177 -8.98 -23.51 5.04
CA ILE A 177 -10.19 -22.90 4.51
C ILE A 177 -10.16 -22.89 3.00
N ILE A 178 -11.31 -23.09 2.37
CA ILE A 178 -11.47 -23.09 0.92
C ILE A 178 -12.12 -21.77 0.53
N HIS A 179 -11.46 -21.00 -0.34
CA HIS A 179 -12.05 -19.84 -0.99
C HIS A 179 -12.46 -20.21 -2.40
N ASN A 180 -13.76 -20.11 -2.70
CA ASN A 180 -14.27 -20.27 -4.06
C ASN A 180 -14.06 -18.98 -4.87
N PRO A 181 -13.90 -19.07 -6.20
CA PRO A 181 -13.88 -17.90 -7.07
C PRO A 181 -15.14 -17.05 -6.89
N GLU A 182 -14.99 -15.73 -6.97
CA GLU A 182 -16.14 -14.83 -6.94
C GLU A 182 -17.08 -15.08 -8.16
N PRO A 183 -18.38 -14.76 -8.06
CA PRO A 183 -19.31 -14.92 -9.18
C PRO A 183 -18.83 -14.20 -10.45
N GLY A 184 -18.85 -14.91 -11.58
CA GLY A 184 -18.40 -14.39 -12.88
C GLY A 184 -16.93 -14.65 -13.21
N TYR A 185 -16.17 -15.29 -12.32
CA TYR A 185 -14.75 -15.61 -12.55
C TYR A 185 -14.51 -17.11 -12.74
N SER A 186 -13.70 -17.44 -13.76
CA SER A 186 -13.25 -18.80 -14.05
C SER A 186 -11.89 -19.05 -13.41
N GLY A 187 -11.89 -19.53 -12.18
CA GLY A 187 -10.68 -19.96 -11.45
C GLY A 187 -10.93 -21.26 -10.68
N ALA A 188 -9.87 -21.95 -10.26
CA ALA A 188 -10.02 -23.01 -9.29
C ALA A 188 -10.18 -22.41 -7.88
N ALA A 189 -10.89 -23.11 -7.00
CA ALA A 189 -10.93 -22.76 -5.59
C ALA A 189 -9.52 -22.85 -4.97
N LEU A 190 -9.28 -22.08 -3.92
CA LEU A 190 -7.99 -21.99 -3.24
C LEU A 190 -8.10 -22.57 -1.84
N THR A 191 -7.27 -23.55 -1.52
CA THR A 191 -7.08 -24.06 -0.16
C THR A 191 -6.02 -23.20 0.53
N VAL A 192 -6.35 -22.64 1.69
CA VAL A 192 -5.44 -21.79 2.47
C VAL A 192 -5.21 -22.39 3.84
N THR A 193 -3.94 -22.57 4.20
CA THR A 193 -3.53 -23.16 5.47
C THR A 193 -2.58 -22.22 6.21
N LEU A 194 -2.80 -22.07 7.52
CA LEU A 194 -1.83 -21.44 8.40
C LEU A 194 -0.76 -22.47 8.76
N VAL A 195 0.48 -22.21 8.35
CA VAL A 195 1.62 -23.12 8.57
C VAL A 195 2.31 -22.81 9.89
N GLU A 196 2.48 -21.53 10.18
CA GLU A 196 3.22 -21.06 11.36
C GLU A 196 2.68 -19.68 11.76
N SER A 197 2.72 -19.37 13.06
CA SER A 197 2.45 -18.04 13.58
C SER A 197 3.35 -17.75 14.79
N VAL A 198 4.07 -16.63 14.75
CA VAL A 198 5.03 -16.22 15.78
C VAL A 198 4.78 -14.77 16.16
N GLU A 199 4.81 -14.47 17.45
CA GLU A 199 4.79 -13.09 17.96
C GLU A 199 6.21 -12.53 18.05
N ILE A 200 6.40 -11.32 17.53
CA ILE A 200 7.66 -10.58 17.55
C ILE A 200 7.41 -9.31 18.36
N SER A 201 7.69 -9.41 19.67
CA SER A 201 7.34 -8.40 20.67
C SER A 201 7.91 -7.01 20.36
N ASP A 202 9.19 -6.92 19.99
CA ASP A 202 9.86 -5.65 19.69
C ASP A 202 9.22 -4.87 18.54
N ALA A 203 8.58 -5.59 17.61
CA ALA A 203 7.90 -5.02 16.45
C ALA A 203 6.38 -4.97 16.63
N CYS A 204 5.84 -5.34 17.80
CA CYS A 204 4.40 -5.56 18.04
C CYS A 204 3.73 -6.28 16.86
N CYS A 205 4.37 -7.36 16.41
CA CYS A 205 4.02 -8.03 15.16
C CYS A 205 3.60 -9.47 15.40
N VAL A 206 2.47 -9.87 14.82
CA VAL A 206 2.17 -11.29 14.59
C VAL A 206 2.62 -11.62 13.17
N LYS A 207 3.65 -12.47 13.04
CA LYS A 207 4.17 -12.94 11.76
C LYS A 207 3.66 -14.36 11.50
N SER A 208 2.97 -14.55 10.38
CA SER A 208 2.40 -15.84 9.99
C SER A 208 2.94 -16.32 8.66
N THR A 209 3.31 -17.59 8.57
CA THR A 209 3.57 -18.28 7.31
C THR A 209 2.28 -18.93 6.84
N VAL A 210 1.81 -18.54 5.66
CA VAL A 210 0.54 -19.02 5.09
C VAL A 210 0.81 -19.70 3.76
N SER A 211 0.22 -20.88 3.55
CA SER A 211 0.29 -21.60 2.28
C SER A 211 -1.02 -21.50 1.49
N ILE A 212 -0.89 -21.45 0.18
CA ILE A 212 -1.99 -21.42 -0.80
C ILE A 212 -1.75 -22.54 -1.81
N SER A 213 -2.72 -23.44 -1.96
CA SER A 213 -2.76 -24.46 -3.02
C SER A 213 -4.06 -24.34 -3.82
N LEU A 214 -4.09 -24.93 -5.02
CA LEU A 214 -5.35 -25.11 -5.74
C LEU A 214 -6.13 -26.25 -5.07
N GLU A 215 -7.42 -26.08 -4.89
CA GLU A 215 -8.28 -27.09 -4.26
C GLU A 215 -8.26 -28.39 -5.09
N GLY A 216 -7.98 -29.50 -4.42
CA GLY A 216 -7.86 -30.82 -5.04
C GLY A 216 -6.55 -31.08 -5.81
N ASP A 217 -5.68 -30.07 -5.97
CA ASP A 217 -4.38 -30.25 -6.60
C ASP A 217 -3.35 -30.76 -5.59
N ARG A 218 -2.84 -31.97 -5.84
CA ARG A 218 -1.79 -32.62 -5.05
C ARG A 218 -0.46 -32.72 -5.80
N GLN A 219 -0.41 -32.24 -7.04
CA GLN A 219 0.76 -32.33 -7.91
C GLN A 219 1.60 -31.06 -7.85
N THR A 220 1.01 -29.90 -7.57
CA THR A 220 1.75 -28.65 -7.45
C THR A 220 2.11 -28.35 -5.99
N ASP A 221 3.36 -27.94 -5.77
CA ASP A 221 3.81 -27.51 -4.46
C ASP A 221 3.02 -26.26 -4.01
N PRO A 222 2.52 -26.21 -2.76
CA PRO A 222 1.87 -25.04 -2.24
C PRO A 222 2.78 -23.81 -2.27
N ILE A 223 2.20 -22.68 -2.63
CA ILE A 223 2.91 -21.40 -2.59
C ILE A 223 2.77 -20.81 -1.18
N THR A 224 3.89 -20.38 -0.60
CA THR A 224 3.88 -19.71 0.71
C THR A 224 4.10 -18.20 0.57
N PHE A 225 3.50 -17.46 1.51
CA PHE A 225 3.76 -16.04 1.73
C PHE A 225 3.82 -15.75 3.23
N GLN A 226 4.46 -14.64 3.57
CA GLN A 226 4.59 -14.11 4.92
C GLN A 226 3.53 -13.03 5.15
N HIS A 227 2.71 -13.20 6.17
CA HIS A 227 1.76 -12.19 6.64
C HIS A 227 2.29 -11.54 7.92
N LEU A 228 2.35 -10.21 7.95
CA LEU A 228 2.83 -9.43 9.08
C LEU A 228 1.75 -8.47 9.53
N LEU A 229 1.16 -8.75 10.70
CA LEU A 229 0.15 -7.90 11.34
C LEU A 229 0.83 -7.04 12.41
N TYR A 230 0.82 -5.72 12.23
CA TYR A 230 1.18 -4.79 13.28
C TYR A 230 -0.02 -4.53 14.20
N THR A 231 0.10 -4.89 15.48
CA THR A 231 -1.01 -4.90 16.43
C THR A 231 -1.13 -3.62 17.26
N ALA A 232 -0.10 -2.78 17.26
CA ALA A 232 -0.03 -1.60 18.12
C ALA A 232 -0.47 -0.28 17.45
N TRP A 233 -1.05 -0.31 16.24
CA TRP A 233 -1.59 0.91 15.65
C TRP A 233 -2.99 1.22 16.21
N PRO A 234 -3.21 2.38 16.87
CA PRO A 234 -4.50 2.69 17.47
C PRO A 234 -5.62 2.92 16.42
N ASP A 235 -6.88 2.63 16.79
CA ASP A 235 -8.07 2.89 15.95
C ASP A 235 -8.14 4.37 15.54
N GLN A 236 -7.91 5.26 16.51
CA GLN A 236 -7.88 6.71 16.32
C GLN A 236 -6.46 7.23 16.46
N GLY A 237 -6.00 8.02 15.48
CA GLY A 237 -4.70 8.69 15.52
C GLY A 237 -3.52 7.82 15.08
N VAL A 238 -2.42 7.94 15.81
CA VAL A 238 -1.10 7.36 15.50
C VAL A 238 -0.48 6.77 16.77
N PRO A 239 0.47 5.83 16.66
CA PRO A 239 1.22 5.35 17.82
C PRO A 239 1.86 6.51 18.59
N GLU A 240 1.76 6.47 19.92
CA GLU A 240 2.41 7.44 20.80
C GLU A 240 3.93 7.36 20.69
N LEU A 241 4.64 8.39 21.14
CA LEU A 241 6.10 8.48 20.95
C LEU A 241 6.85 7.26 21.50
N GLU A 242 6.38 6.69 22.60
CA GLU A 242 6.92 5.47 23.21
C GLU A 242 6.75 4.23 22.32
N ASP A 243 5.66 4.16 21.57
CA ASP A 243 5.33 3.05 20.66
C ASP A 243 5.93 3.23 19.26
N GLN A 244 6.44 4.42 18.90
CA GLN A 244 7.08 4.65 17.60
C GLN A 244 8.30 3.75 17.36
N LYS A 245 8.96 3.29 18.43
CA LYS A 245 10.07 2.32 18.33
C LYS A 245 9.60 0.98 17.78
N SER A 246 8.43 0.50 18.18
CA SER A 246 7.90 -0.77 17.67
C SER A 246 7.50 -0.67 16.20
N LEU A 247 6.96 0.48 15.78
CA LEU A 247 6.68 0.74 14.36
C LEU A 247 7.97 0.79 13.53
N MET A 248 9.05 1.39 14.05
CA MET A 248 10.36 1.39 13.38
C MET A 248 10.93 -0.03 13.26
N ALA A 249 10.86 -0.82 14.35
CA ALA A 249 11.26 -2.23 14.34
C ALA A 249 10.42 -3.05 13.34
N PHE A 250 9.12 -2.77 13.25
CA PHE A 250 8.21 -3.40 12.31
C PHE A 250 8.55 -3.07 10.85
N ILE A 251 8.85 -1.80 10.52
CA ILE A 251 9.30 -1.41 9.17
C ILE A 251 10.57 -2.18 8.78
N ARG A 252 11.54 -2.29 9.69
CA ARG A 252 12.79 -3.05 9.46
C ARG A 252 12.52 -4.54 9.26
N LEU A 253 11.63 -5.12 10.08
CA LEU A 253 11.23 -6.52 9.97
C LEU A 253 10.53 -6.83 8.64
N VAL A 254 9.66 -5.93 8.17
CA VAL A 254 8.99 -6.05 6.87
C VAL A 254 10.02 -6.01 5.73
N ASP A 255 10.95 -5.06 5.77
CA ASP A 255 11.98 -4.95 4.73
C ASP A 255 12.88 -6.18 4.68
N SER A 256 13.35 -6.67 5.84
CA SER A 256 14.19 -7.86 5.93
C SER A 256 13.44 -9.14 5.53
N THR A 257 12.17 -9.29 5.94
CA THR A 257 11.35 -10.45 5.57
C THR A 257 11.11 -10.53 4.06
N ASN A 258 11.01 -9.37 3.38
CA ASN A 258 10.82 -9.35 1.94
C ASN A 258 12.12 -9.53 1.15
N ARG A 259 13.31 -9.63 1.75
CA ARG A 259 14.58 -9.87 1.05
C ARG A 259 14.93 -11.35 1.08
N GLN A 260 15.43 -11.87 -0.04
CA GLN A 260 15.99 -13.23 -0.15
C GLN A 260 17.33 -13.15 -0.89
N ALA A 261 18.17 -14.19 -0.79
CA ALA A 261 19.52 -14.19 -1.33
C ALA A 261 19.58 -13.91 -2.86
N ASP A 262 18.60 -14.40 -3.62
CA ASP A 262 18.50 -14.24 -5.09
C ASP A 262 17.43 -13.19 -5.44
N ASP A 263 17.66 -11.93 -5.04
CA ASP A 263 16.60 -10.93 -4.86
C ASP A 263 16.04 -10.33 -6.17
N THR A 264 14.79 -10.67 -6.49
CA THR A 264 13.97 -9.94 -7.48
C THR A 264 13.25 -8.71 -6.90
N ASP A 265 13.40 -8.45 -5.59
CA ASP A 265 12.74 -7.40 -4.79
C ASP A 265 11.24 -7.24 -5.14
N PRO A 266 10.43 -8.30 -4.98
CA PRO A 266 9.03 -8.28 -5.32
C PRO A 266 8.29 -7.21 -4.51
N PRO A 267 7.21 -6.64 -5.08
CA PRO A 267 6.38 -5.68 -4.37
C PRO A 267 5.74 -6.32 -3.14
N ILE A 268 5.62 -5.53 -2.08
CA ILE A 268 4.92 -5.92 -0.85
C ILE A 268 3.47 -5.44 -0.96
N ILE A 269 2.51 -6.31 -0.63
CA ILE A 269 1.13 -5.86 -0.42
C ILE A 269 1.05 -5.23 0.97
N VAL A 270 0.55 -4.00 1.08
CA VAL A 270 0.29 -3.33 2.36
C VAL A 270 -1.14 -2.80 2.41
N GLY A 271 -1.82 -3.03 3.55
CA GLY A 271 -3.18 -2.58 3.75
C GLY A 271 -3.51 -2.31 5.21
N CYS A 272 -4.33 -1.28 5.44
CA CYS A 272 -5.09 -1.14 6.67
C CYS A 272 -6.53 -1.56 6.40
N SER A 273 -7.53 -0.82 6.88
CA SER A 273 -8.92 -1.09 6.50
C SER A 273 -9.23 -0.62 5.07
N ALA A 274 -9.07 0.68 4.80
CA ALA A 274 -9.31 1.28 3.48
C ALA A 274 -8.07 1.23 2.55
N GLY A 275 -6.89 0.98 3.12
CA GLY A 275 -5.64 0.95 2.36
C GLY A 275 -5.08 2.33 1.99
N ILE A 276 -5.37 3.39 2.77
CA ILE A 276 -4.98 4.77 2.43
C ILE A 276 -4.21 5.48 3.57
N GLY A 277 -4.79 5.59 4.78
CA GLY A 277 -4.20 6.37 5.88
C GLY A 277 -2.91 5.76 6.43
N ARG A 278 -3.04 4.75 7.30
CA ARG A 278 -1.90 4.00 7.86
C ARG A 278 -1.01 3.40 6.78
N THR A 279 -1.62 2.90 5.70
CA THR A 279 -0.92 2.36 4.51
C THR A 279 0.00 3.39 3.87
N GLY A 280 -0.50 4.59 3.56
CA GLY A 280 0.31 5.65 2.98
C GLY A 280 1.41 6.12 3.94
N THR A 281 1.11 6.18 5.24
CA THR A 281 2.10 6.54 6.27
C THR A 281 3.24 5.52 6.33
N PHE A 282 2.91 4.22 6.29
CA PHE A 282 3.87 3.14 6.31
C PHE A 282 4.77 3.13 5.07
N ILE A 283 4.18 3.30 3.87
CA ILE A 283 4.94 3.38 2.61
C ILE A 283 5.85 4.62 2.62
N ALA A 284 5.32 5.80 2.97
CA ALA A 284 6.10 7.04 2.99
C ALA A 284 7.26 6.98 3.99
N ALA A 285 7.02 6.45 5.20
CA ALA A 285 8.08 6.25 6.18
C ALA A 285 9.15 5.27 5.68
N SER A 286 8.75 4.13 5.09
CA SER A 286 9.68 3.15 4.52
C SER A 286 10.53 3.76 3.39
N SER A 287 9.90 4.49 2.47
CA SER A 287 10.56 5.20 1.36
C SER A 287 11.64 6.15 1.86
N LEU A 288 11.29 6.99 2.84
CA LEU A 288 12.19 8.00 3.35
C LEU A 288 13.31 7.40 4.19
N LEU A 289 13.01 6.42 5.06
CA LEU A 289 14.04 5.69 5.81
C LEU A 289 15.05 5.01 4.87
N ARG A 290 14.59 4.47 3.75
CA ARG A 290 15.46 3.93 2.71
C ARG A 290 16.33 4.98 2.04
N SER A 291 15.73 6.11 1.65
CA SER A 291 16.47 7.23 1.04
C SER A 291 17.51 7.87 1.99
N GLN A 292 17.31 7.74 3.29
CA GLN A 292 18.20 8.23 4.34
C GLN A 292 19.12 7.11 4.90
N GLU A 293 19.22 5.97 4.21
CA GLU A 293 20.12 4.84 4.52
C GLU A 293 19.83 4.11 5.85
N PHE A 294 18.66 4.34 6.47
CA PHE A 294 18.19 3.57 7.62
C PHE A 294 17.51 2.24 7.25
N LEU A 295 17.19 2.06 5.97
CA LEU A 295 16.85 0.78 5.35
C LEU A 295 17.77 0.53 4.15
N PRO A 296 18.11 -0.73 3.84
CA PRO A 296 18.91 -1.03 2.65
C PRO A 296 18.22 -0.54 1.37
N PRO A 297 18.94 -0.17 0.31
CA PRO A 297 18.33 0.27 -0.95
C PRO A 297 17.42 -0.81 -1.57
N ALA A 298 16.55 -0.39 -2.49
CA ALA A 298 15.77 -1.35 -3.30
C ALA A 298 16.73 -2.18 -4.15
N ALA A 299 16.53 -3.49 -4.26
CA ALA A 299 17.46 -4.33 -5.04
C ALA A 299 17.30 -4.06 -6.54
N SER A 300 16.08 -3.69 -6.97
CA SER A 300 15.76 -3.28 -8.33
C SER A 300 15.09 -1.90 -8.33
N PRO A 301 15.85 -0.81 -8.14
CA PRO A 301 15.29 0.53 -8.01
C PRO A 301 14.56 0.92 -9.30
N SER A 302 13.34 1.43 -9.14
CA SER A 302 12.47 1.84 -10.24
C SER A 302 12.22 3.34 -10.22
N SER A 303 12.00 3.91 -11.40
CA SER A 303 11.51 5.28 -11.54
C SER A 303 10.42 5.31 -12.60
N ILE A 304 9.47 6.21 -12.45
CA ILE A 304 8.48 6.46 -13.49
C ILE A 304 8.46 7.96 -13.76
N SER A 305 8.32 8.34 -15.03
CA SER A 305 8.07 9.72 -15.41
C SER A 305 6.59 10.01 -15.18
N LEU A 306 6.22 10.21 -13.92
CA LEU A 306 4.89 10.65 -13.54
C LEU A 306 4.99 12.14 -13.19
N SER A 307 4.32 12.99 -13.95
CA SER A 307 4.07 14.37 -13.55
C SER A 307 2.68 14.46 -12.94
N SER A 308 2.56 15.14 -11.79
CA SER A 308 1.23 15.49 -11.27
C SER A 308 0.59 16.47 -12.25
N PRO A 309 -0.64 16.22 -12.72
CA PRO A 309 -1.35 17.17 -13.58
C PRO A 309 -1.77 18.44 -12.82
N LEU A 310 -1.63 18.47 -11.48
CA LEU A 310 -1.80 19.65 -10.65
C LEU A 310 -0.51 20.49 -10.54
N GLY A 311 0.52 20.17 -11.33
CA GLY A 311 1.85 20.78 -11.23
C GLY A 311 2.63 20.35 -9.99
N PRO A 312 3.88 20.83 -9.84
CA PRO A 312 4.70 20.56 -8.67
C PRO A 312 4.10 21.20 -7.41
N LEU A 313 4.58 20.77 -6.24
CA LEU A 313 4.36 21.53 -5.01
C LEU A 313 5.02 22.92 -5.13
N PRO A 314 4.51 23.93 -4.40
CA PRO A 314 5.17 25.23 -4.29
C PRO A 314 6.65 25.08 -3.88
N SER A 315 7.53 25.88 -4.48
CA SER A 315 9.00 25.76 -4.33
C SER A 315 9.51 25.89 -2.88
N VAL A 316 8.73 26.51 -1.99
CA VAL A 316 9.03 26.51 -0.55
C VAL A 316 9.10 25.08 0.05
N PHE A 317 8.54 24.08 -0.62
CA PHE A 317 8.54 22.68 -0.22
C PHE A 317 9.51 21.81 -1.03
N ASP A 318 10.41 22.38 -1.84
CA ASP A 318 11.36 21.60 -2.64
C ASP A 318 12.27 20.70 -1.77
N GLU A 319 12.63 21.17 -0.59
CA GLU A 319 13.43 20.43 0.40
C GLU A 319 12.59 19.58 1.35
N ASP A 320 11.25 19.67 1.30
CA ASP A 320 10.37 18.87 2.16
C ASP A 320 10.14 17.48 1.57
N LEU A 321 11.07 16.57 1.86
CA LEU A 321 11.02 15.21 1.33
C LEU A 321 9.74 14.47 1.73
N VAL A 322 9.23 14.70 2.95
CA VAL A 322 7.98 14.09 3.44
C VAL A 322 6.78 14.60 2.64
N GLY A 323 6.64 15.92 2.53
CA GLY A 323 5.53 16.52 1.78
C GLY A 323 5.50 16.06 0.31
N ARG A 324 6.67 16.00 -0.33
CA ARG A 324 6.83 15.55 -1.72
C ARG A 324 6.55 14.04 -1.88
N GLU A 325 6.94 13.20 -0.92
CA GLU A 325 6.61 11.77 -0.92
C GLU A 325 5.11 11.54 -0.80
N VAL A 326 4.43 12.26 0.12
CA VAL A 326 2.99 12.11 0.33
C VAL A 326 2.19 12.58 -0.88
N ASP A 327 2.54 13.73 -1.46
CA ASP A 327 1.87 14.22 -2.68
C ASP A 327 2.02 13.21 -3.83
N TRP A 328 3.22 12.63 -3.97
CA TRP A 328 3.52 11.60 -4.97
C TRP A 328 2.71 10.32 -4.77
N LEU A 329 2.56 9.83 -3.53
CA LEU A 329 1.72 8.66 -3.24
C LEU A 329 0.24 8.95 -3.52
N ARG A 330 -0.23 10.19 -3.28
CA ARG A 330 -1.60 10.62 -3.60
C ARG A 330 -1.87 10.70 -5.11
N GLU A 331 -0.82 10.84 -5.91
CA GLU A 331 -0.86 10.64 -7.36
C GLU A 331 -0.84 9.16 -7.76
N GLN A 332 -0.93 8.19 -6.86
CA GLN A 332 -0.96 6.77 -7.23
C GLN A 332 -2.10 6.02 -6.56
N ARG A 333 -2.51 6.46 -5.37
CA ARG A 333 -3.72 6.04 -4.68
C ARG A 333 -4.29 7.22 -3.91
N SER A 334 -5.59 7.48 -4.05
CA SER A 334 -6.24 8.62 -3.41
C SER A 334 -6.16 8.56 -1.88
N GLY A 335 -6.07 9.71 -1.22
CA GLY A 335 -6.19 9.80 0.24
C GLY A 335 -5.04 9.19 1.06
N MET A 336 -3.90 8.88 0.44
CA MET A 336 -2.71 8.40 1.16
C MET A 336 -2.29 9.40 2.25
N VAL A 337 -1.98 8.89 3.46
CA VAL A 337 -1.71 9.70 4.66
C VAL A 337 -2.90 10.64 4.94
N GLN A 338 -3.97 10.09 5.50
CA GLN A 338 -5.29 10.72 5.53
C GLN A 338 -5.40 11.84 6.57
N GLN A 339 -4.64 11.76 7.67
CA GLN A 339 -4.73 12.70 8.80
C GLN A 339 -3.44 13.52 8.98
N ASN A 340 -3.56 14.73 9.54
CA ASN A 340 -2.39 15.55 9.86
C ASN A 340 -1.46 14.90 10.91
N SER A 341 -2.02 14.14 11.86
CA SER A 341 -1.25 13.35 12.83
C SER A 341 -0.41 12.27 12.14
N GLN A 342 -0.94 11.63 11.09
CA GLN A 342 -0.23 10.65 10.27
C GLN A 342 0.91 11.28 9.47
N LEU A 343 0.73 12.50 8.98
CA LEU A 343 1.81 13.25 8.32
C LEU A 343 2.90 13.61 9.33
N ALA A 344 2.52 14.13 10.50
CA ALA A 344 3.44 14.47 11.59
C ALA A 344 4.26 13.26 12.05
N LEU A 345 3.64 12.08 12.14
CA LEU A 345 4.31 10.83 12.50
C LEU A 345 5.49 10.50 11.57
N ILE A 346 5.39 10.79 10.28
CA ILE A 346 6.49 10.51 9.33
C ILE A 346 7.72 11.35 9.69
N TYR A 347 7.52 12.64 10.01
CA TYR A 347 8.62 13.50 10.46
C TYR A 347 9.22 13.01 11.78
N THR A 348 8.39 12.61 12.75
CA THR A 348 8.90 12.14 14.06
C THR A 348 9.66 10.82 13.95
N LEU A 349 9.19 9.89 13.11
CA LEU A 349 9.89 8.62 12.86
C LEU A 349 11.27 8.86 12.23
N LEU A 350 11.38 9.76 11.26
CA LEU A 350 12.67 10.10 10.65
C LEU A 350 13.62 10.72 11.68
N GLU A 351 13.17 11.65 12.50
CA GLU A 351 14.00 12.22 13.57
C GLU A 351 14.46 11.17 14.58
N ALA A 352 13.56 10.27 14.98
CA ALA A 352 13.89 9.17 15.89
C ALA A 352 14.98 8.27 15.29
N ALA A 353 14.99 8.05 13.97
CA ALA A 353 16.06 7.29 13.32
C ALA A 353 17.45 7.95 13.44
N TYR A 354 17.52 9.29 13.48
CA TYR A 354 18.79 10.03 13.70
C TYR A 354 19.24 10.07 15.16
N ARG A 355 18.33 9.80 16.11
CA ARG A 355 18.54 9.79 17.57
C ARG A 355 18.28 8.38 18.13
N PRO A 356 19.14 7.40 17.81
CA PRO A 356 18.94 5.99 18.18
C PRO A 356 18.85 5.77 19.69
#